data_AF-A0A931HZY4-F1
#
_entry.id   AF-A0A931HZY4-F1
#
_cell.length_a   1.000
_cell.length_b   1.000
_cell.length_c   1.000
_cell.angle_alpha   90.00
_cell.angle_beta   90.00
_cell.angle_gamma   90.00
#
_symmetry.space_group_name_H-M   'P 1'
#
loop_
_entity.id
_entity.type
_entity.pdbx_description
1 polymer ?
#
loop_
_entity_poly.entity_id
_entity_poly.type
_entity_poly.pdbx_seq_one_letter_code
_entity_poly.pdbx_strand_id
1 'polypeptide(L)'
;MSSRIRFTTARQVFEAFASANRDIVAPPSDDAPLDFLRGLAGSPTPEDAISFCAYLLPRREAVWWVCQCLRAMGAAGSPADERSIAAAEAWVREPEEAARQVALAIGEAADPASPATWAAFAAAWSGGSLSAPDLPVVPPPAQLTAQAARAALLTGIARVGVDRRAYWLKACVDACIRFAGGGEARP
;
A
#
# COMPACT_ATOMS: atom_id res chain seq x y z
N MET A 1 3.63 22.26 7.54
CA MET A 1 3.09 20.88 7.48
C MET A 1 4.28 19.93 7.63
N SER A 2 4.24 18.99 8.57
CA SER A 2 5.36 18.06 8.78
C SER A 2 5.36 16.98 7.71
N SER A 3 6.51 16.71 7.09
CA SER A 3 6.68 15.58 6.17
C SER A 3 6.37 14.27 6.89
N ARG A 4 5.67 13.35 6.20
CA ARG A 4 5.40 11.98 6.68
C ARG A 4 6.46 10.97 6.22
N ILE A 5 7.45 11.43 5.44
CA ILE A 5 8.53 10.59 4.90
C ILE A 5 9.75 10.64 5.84
N ARG A 6 10.29 9.46 6.16
CA ARG A 6 11.52 9.29 6.98
C ARG A 6 12.81 9.22 6.18
N PHE A 7 12.71 9.09 4.85
CA PHE A 7 13.84 8.92 3.93
C PHE A 7 14.24 10.26 3.32
N THR A 8 15.54 10.48 3.15
CA THR A 8 16.09 11.67 2.50
C THR A 8 16.44 11.44 1.04
N THR A 9 16.66 10.18 0.62
CA THR A 9 16.90 9.80 -0.78
C THR A 9 16.07 8.59 -1.18
N ALA A 10 15.81 8.43 -2.49
CA ALA A 10 15.15 7.24 -3.02
C ALA A 10 15.96 5.96 -2.71
N ARG A 11 17.29 6.00 -2.83
CA ARG A 11 18.19 4.88 -2.50
C ARG A 11 17.92 4.28 -1.12
N GLN A 12 17.71 5.11 -0.09
CA GLN A 12 17.42 4.62 1.26
C GLN A 12 16.14 3.77 1.35
N VAL A 13 15.15 4.01 0.48
CA VAL A 13 13.95 3.17 0.40
C VAL A 13 14.32 1.76 -0.08
N PHE A 14 15.13 1.66 -1.14
CA PHE A 14 15.59 0.38 -1.69
C PHE A 14 16.50 -0.38 -0.73
N GLU A 15 17.34 0.32 0.02
CA GLU A 15 18.19 -0.27 1.07
C GLU A 15 17.36 -0.79 2.26
N ALA A 16 16.32 -0.05 2.67
CA ALA A 16 15.43 -0.47 3.74
C ALA A 16 14.56 -1.67 3.34
N PHE A 17 14.25 -1.81 2.06
CA PHE A 17 13.34 -2.82 1.54
C PHE A 17 13.94 -3.54 0.34
N ALA A 18 14.70 -4.62 0.58
CA ALA A 18 15.33 -5.40 -0.48
C ALA A 18 14.38 -5.83 -1.61
N SER A 19 13.10 -6.12 -1.30
CA SER A 19 12.06 -6.42 -2.29
C SER A 19 11.79 -5.29 -3.29
N ALA A 20 12.07 -4.03 -2.94
CA ALA A 20 11.90 -2.90 -3.85
C ALA A 20 12.75 -3.05 -5.12
N ASN A 21 13.95 -3.62 -5.03
CA ASN A 21 14.80 -3.91 -6.20
C ASN A 21 14.22 -4.99 -7.13
N ARG A 22 13.24 -5.78 -6.67
CA ARG A 22 12.52 -6.75 -7.49
C ARG A 22 11.19 -6.20 -8.00
N ASP A 23 10.54 -5.35 -7.21
CA ASP A 23 9.20 -4.84 -7.45
C ASP A 23 9.16 -3.55 -8.29
N ILE A 24 10.32 -2.89 -8.44
CA ILE A 24 10.50 -1.62 -9.16
C ILE A 24 11.61 -1.82 -10.19
N VAL A 25 11.32 -1.53 -11.46
CA VAL A 25 12.29 -1.70 -12.56
C VAL A 25 13.31 -0.56 -12.57
N ALA A 26 12.87 0.67 -12.30
CA ALA A 26 13.75 1.82 -12.23
C ALA A 26 14.85 1.66 -11.16
N PRO A 27 16.12 1.96 -11.49
CA PRO A 27 17.22 1.84 -10.52
C PRO A 27 17.10 2.90 -9.42
N PRO A 28 17.61 2.61 -8.20
CA PRO A 28 17.68 3.60 -7.13
C PRO A 28 18.58 4.78 -7.52
N SER A 29 18.12 6.00 -7.20
CA SER A 29 18.91 7.23 -7.32
C SER A 29 19.09 7.91 -5.95
N ASP A 30 19.98 8.90 -5.91
CA ASP A 30 20.21 9.75 -4.73
C ASP A 30 19.29 10.98 -4.71
N ASP A 31 18.30 11.04 -5.59
CA ASP A 31 17.30 12.11 -5.60
C ASP A 31 16.42 12.07 -4.36
N ALA A 32 15.82 13.21 -4.01
CA ALA A 32 14.81 13.27 -2.98
C ALA A 32 13.64 12.33 -3.32
N PRO A 33 13.05 11.60 -2.36
CA PRO A 33 12.08 10.55 -2.68
C PRO A 33 10.86 11.03 -3.47
N LEU A 34 10.37 12.25 -3.22
CA LEU A 34 9.24 12.81 -3.95
C LEU A 34 9.61 13.24 -5.38
N ASP A 35 10.87 13.61 -5.63
CA ASP A 35 11.33 13.94 -6.98
C ASP A 35 11.52 12.67 -7.79
N PHE A 36 12.10 11.62 -7.19
CA PHE A 36 12.17 10.29 -7.79
C PHE A 36 10.76 9.76 -8.13
N LEU A 37 9.81 9.86 -7.18
CA LEU A 37 8.42 9.44 -7.39
C LEU A 37 7.75 10.20 -8.55
N ARG A 38 7.96 11.51 -8.67
CA ARG A 38 7.46 12.30 -9.81
C ARG A 38 8.08 11.86 -11.13
N GLY A 39 9.38 11.52 -11.12
CA GLY A 39 10.08 10.94 -12.27
C GLY A 39 9.46 9.62 -12.71
N LEU A 40 9.17 8.70 -11.77
CA LEU A 40 8.48 7.45 -12.06
C LEU A 40 7.06 7.68 -12.62
N ALA A 41 6.33 8.64 -12.06
CA ALA A 41 4.96 8.94 -12.50
C ALA A 41 4.88 9.44 -13.95
N GLY A 42 5.95 10.10 -14.44
CA GLY A 42 6.06 10.58 -15.82
C GLY A 42 6.78 9.61 -16.76
N SER A 43 7.19 8.43 -16.29
CA SER A 43 7.95 7.46 -17.08
C SER A 43 7.02 6.55 -17.91
N PRO A 44 7.58 5.74 -18.83
CA PRO A 44 6.83 4.67 -19.50
C PRO A 44 6.36 3.54 -18.58
N THR A 45 6.83 3.47 -17.33
CA THR A 45 6.48 2.46 -16.32
C THR A 45 5.82 3.09 -15.08
N PRO A 46 4.65 3.73 -15.21
CA PRO A 46 3.97 4.40 -14.09
C PRO A 46 3.56 3.45 -12.94
N GLU A 47 3.52 2.14 -13.17
CA GLU A 47 3.32 1.12 -12.13
C GLU A 47 4.47 1.09 -11.10
N ASP A 48 5.70 1.43 -11.52
CA ASP A 48 6.84 1.57 -10.60
C ASP A 48 6.56 2.66 -9.56
N ALA A 49 5.83 3.71 -9.94
CA ALA A 49 5.45 4.77 -9.01
C ALA A 49 4.48 4.26 -7.93
N ILE A 50 3.53 3.39 -8.27
CA ILE A 50 2.63 2.75 -7.28
C ILE A 50 3.44 1.87 -6.32
N SER A 51 4.35 1.06 -6.86
CA SER A 51 5.25 0.23 -6.06
C SER A 51 6.09 1.10 -5.11
N PHE A 52 6.70 2.17 -5.60
CA PHE A 52 7.52 3.08 -4.80
C PHE A 52 6.70 3.79 -3.71
N CYS A 53 5.49 4.26 -4.00
CA CYS A 53 4.57 4.83 -3.00
C CYS A 53 4.35 3.88 -1.81
N ALA A 54 4.14 2.60 -2.08
CA ALA A 54 3.87 1.60 -1.05
C ALA A 54 5.09 1.37 -0.11
N TYR A 55 6.31 1.49 -0.63
CA TYR A 55 7.54 1.41 0.15
C TYR A 55 7.93 2.73 0.84
N LEU A 56 7.55 3.85 0.25
CA LEU A 56 7.89 5.18 0.72
C LEU A 56 7.12 5.58 1.98
N LEU A 57 5.81 5.31 1.99
CA LEU A 57 4.93 5.66 3.10
C LEU A 57 5.21 4.79 4.33
N PRO A 58 5.13 5.33 5.56
CA PRO A 58 5.08 4.48 6.74
C PRO A 58 3.85 3.56 6.70
N ARG A 59 3.91 2.42 7.41
CA ARG A 59 2.93 1.32 7.26
C ARG A 59 1.47 1.78 7.40
N ARG A 60 1.16 2.58 8.41
CA ARG A 60 -0.21 3.05 8.66
C ARG A 60 -0.71 3.94 7.52
N GLU A 61 0.14 4.84 7.06
CA GLU A 61 -0.12 5.76 5.96
C GLU A 61 -0.28 5.00 4.63
N ALA A 62 0.53 3.96 4.38
CA ALA A 62 0.41 3.11 3.20
C ALA A 62 -0.95 2.39 3.15
N VAL A 63 -1.38 1.80 4.26
CA VAL A 63 -2.71 1.14 4.36
C VAL A 63 -3.83 2.15 4.15
N TRP A 64 -3.76 3.32 4.80
CA TRP A 64 -4.78 4.36 4.63
C TRP A 64 -4.90 4.81 3.18
N TRP A 65 -3.78 5.12 2.54
CA TRP A 65 -3.72 5.52 1.13
C TRP A 65 -4.35 4.48 0.21
N VAL A 66 -4.02 3.20 0.40
CA VAL A 66 -4.62 2.10 -0.38
C VAL A 66 -6.12 2.03 -0.19
N CYS A 67 -6.62 2.10 1.04
CA CYS A 67 -8.06 2.12 1.31
C CYS A 67 -8.75 3.27 0.58
N GLN A 68 -8.21 4.49 0.65
CA GLN A 68 -8.81 5.66 -0.02
C GLN A 68 -8.83 5.49 -1.56
N CYS A 69 -7.76 4.96 -2.13
CA CYS A 69 -7.68 4.65 -3.55
C CYS A 69 -8.69 3.59 -4.00
N LEU A 70 -8.81 2.48 -3.26
CA LEU A 70 -9.77 1.41 -3.56
C LEU A 70 -11.22 1.91 -3.44
N ARG A 71 -11.52 2.72 -2.42
CA ARG A 71 -12.83 3.36 -2.24
C ARG A 71 -13.18 4.25 -3.43
N ALA A 72 -12.25 5.12 -3.84
CA ALA A 72 -12.45 6.02 -4.97
C ALA A 72 -12.67 5.28 -6.29
N MET A 73 -11.98 4.16 -6.50
CA MET A 73 -12.15 3.31 -7.68
C MET A 73 -13.48 2.53 -7.70
N GLY A 74 -14.18 2.42 -6.57
CA GLY A 74 -15.29 1.49 -6.43
C GLY A 74 -14.82 0.03 -6.51
N ALA A 75 -13.64 -0.27 -5.98
CA ALA A 75 -13.00 -1.59 -6.09
C ALA A 75 -13.63 -2.67 -5.18
N ALA A 76 -14.60 -2.30 -4.35
CA ALA A 76 -15.40 -3.26 -3.59
C ALA A 76 -16.62 -3.70 -4.42
N GLY A 77 -16.59 -4.93 -4.90
CA GLY A 77 -17.68 -5.50 -5.71
C GLY A 77 -18.67 -6.34 -4.91
N SER A 78 -18.36 -6.62 -3.63
CA SER A 78 -19.13 -7.53 -2.78
C SER A 78 -19.12 -7.10 -1.31
N PRO A 79 -20.06 -7.63 -0.49
CA PRO A 79 -20.01 -7.44 0.97
C PRO A 79 -18.76 -8.01 1.63
N ALA A 80 -18.06 -8.97 1.00
CA ALA A 80 -16.77 -9.45 1.48
C ALA A 80 -15.67 -8.40 1.25
N ASP A 81 -15.63 -7.79 0.07
CA ASP A 81 -14.68 -6.72 -0.24
C ASP A 81 -14.88 -5.50 0.68
N GLU A 82 -16.13 -5.13 0.91
CA GLU A 82 -16.51 -4.05 1.83
C GLU A 82 -15.97 -4.30 3.25
N ARG A 83 -16.08 -5.54 3.74
CA ARG A 83 -15.54 -5.94 5.05
C ARG A 83 -14.01 -5.88 5.06
N SER A 84 -13.34 -6.30 3.99
CA SER A 84 -11.88 -6.26 3.90
C SER A 84 -11.34 -4.83 3.93
N ILE A 85 -11.93 -3.91 3.16
CA ILE A 85 -11.52 -2.50 3.20
C ILE A 85 -11.84 -1.88 4.57
N ALA A 86 -13.03 -2.16 5.13
CA ALA A 86 -13.43 -1.63 6.43
C ALA A 86 -12.51 -2.11 7.58
N ALA A 87 -12.06 -3.36 7.54
CA ALA A 87 -11.13 -3.91 8.53
C ALA A 87 -9.77 -3.20 8.48
N ALA A 88 -9.24 -2.96 7.29
CA ALA A 88 -8.01 -2.19 7.10
C ALA A 88 -8.18 -0.74 7.60
N GLU A 89 -9.30 -0.09 7.29
CA GLU A 89 -9.62 1.26 7.78
C GLU A 89 -9.80 1.31 9.30
N ALA A 90 -10.38 0.27 9.92
CA ALA A 90 -10.51 0.15 11.36
C ALA A 90 -9.12 0.08 12.02
N TRP A 91 -8.23 -0.78 11.51
CA TRP A 91 -6.85 -0.85 11.97
C TRP A 91 -6.09 0.48 11.78
N VAL A 92 -6.31 1.23 10.70
CA VAL A 92 -5.68 2.56 10.55
C VAL A 92 -6.08 3.51 11.68
N ARG A 93 -7.35 3.49 12.10
CA ARG A 93 -7.87 4.35 13.17
C ARG A 93 -7.34 3.92 14.54
N GLU A 94 -7.26 2.62 14.78
CA GLU A 94 -6.80 2.02 16.02
C GLU A 94 -5.82 0.86 15.70
N PRO A 95 -4.52 1.16 15.52
CA PRO A 95 -3.53 0.20 15.02
C PRO A 95 -3.03 -0.75 16.11
N GLU A 96 -3.98 -1.35 16.84
CA GLU A 96 -3.72 -2.32 17.90
C GLU A 96 -3.76 -3.76 17.36
N GLU A 97 -3.22 -4.68 18.17
CA GLU A 97 -3.13 -6.11 17.82
C GLU A 97 -4.50 -6.72 17.55
N ALA A 98 -5.54 -6.34 18.31
CA ALA A 98 -6.90 -6.85 18.10
C ALA A 98 -7.45 -6.48 16.71
N ALA A 99 -7.30 -5.22 16.29
CA ALA A 99 -7.73 -4.78 14.96
C ALA A 99 -6.90 -5.45 13.85
N ARG A 100 -5.61 -5.67 14.07
CA ARG A 100 -4.73 -6.39 13.14
C ARG A 100 -5.19 -7.84 12.95
N GLN A 101 -5.53 -8.54 14.03
CA GLN A 101 -6.02 -9.92 13.99
C GLN A 101 -7.37 -10.04 13.29
N VAL A 102 -8.26 -9.06 13.49
CA VAL A 102 -9.53 -8.97 12.73
C VAL A 102 -9.26 -8.81 11.23
N ALA A 103 -8.33 -7.93 10.84
CA ALA A 103 -7.94 -7.77 9.44
C ALA A 103 -7.31 -9.05 8.86
N LEU A 104 -6.51 -9.78 9.64
CA LEU A 104 -5.93 -11.05 9.24
C LEU A 104 -7.01 -12.09 8.96
N ALA A 105 -7.92 -12.33 9.92
CA ALA A 105 -8.98 -13.31 9.78
C ALA A 105 -9.93 -13.00 8.61
N ILE A 106 -10.23 -11.71 8.38
CA ILE A 106 -11.03 -11.27 7.23
C ILE A 106 -10.29 -11.52 5.92
N GLY A 107 -8.99 -11.19 5.85
CA GLY A 107 -8.16 -11.43 4.67
C GLY A 107 -8.06 -12.92 4.31
N GLU A 108 -7.86 -13.79 5.31
CA GLU A 108 -7.76 -15.24 5.13
C GLU A 108 -9.07 -15.89 4.65
N ALA A 109 -10.21 -15.34 5.06
CA ALA A 109 -11.53 -15.81 4.64
C ALA A 109 -12.03 -15.21 3.31
N ALA A 110 -11.32 -14.22 2.75
CA ALA A 110 -11.73 -13.50 1.55
C ALA A 110 -11.13 -14.09 0.26
N ASP A 111 -11.62 -13.64 -0.89
CA ASP A 111 -11.08 -14.05 -2.19
C ASP A 111 -9.70 -13.42 -2.43
N PRO A 112 -8.60 -14.19 -2.55
CA PRO A 112 -7.26 -13.65 -2.78
C PRO A 112 -7.11 -12.96 -4.15
N ALA A 113 -8.03 -13.18 -5.10
CA ALA A 113 -8.04 -12.43 -6.35
C ALA A 113 -8.52 -10.99 -6.14
N SER A 114 -9.30 -10.70 -5.10
CA SER A 114 -9.86 -9.37 -4.85
C SER A 114 -8.81 -8.36 -4.37
N PRO A 115 -8.76 -7.13 -4.93
CA PRO A 115 -7.88 -6.08 -4.43
C PRO A 115 -8.18 -5.69 -2.98
N ALA A 116 -9.44 -5.81 -2.53
CA ALA A 116 -9.85 -5.47 -1.18
C ALA A 116 -9.22 -6.41 -0.13
N THR A 117 -9.08 -7.70 -0.45
CA THR A 117 -8.40 -8.70 0.39
C THR A 117 -6.96 -8.29 0.71
N TRP A 118 -6.25 -7.76 -0.29
CA TRP A 118 -4.87 -7.29 -0.11
C TRP A 118 -4.77 -6.03 0.75
N ALA A 119 -5.81 -5.19 0.81
CA ALA A 119 -5.85 -4.07 1.76
C ALA A 119 -5.96 -4.57 3.21
N ALA A 120 -6.78 -5.61 3.45
CA ALA A 120 -6.85 -6.27 4.76
C ALA A 120 -5.50 -6.89 5.14
N PHE A 121 -4.82 -7.58 4.21
CA PHE A 121 -3.48 -8.10 4.46
C PHE A 121 -2.42 -7.02 4.70
N ALA A 122 -2.53 -5.86 4.06
CA ALA A 122 -1.61 -4.75 4.31
C ALA A 122 -1.67 -4.29 5.78
N ALA A 123 -2.89 -4.23 6.36
CA ALA A 123 -3.09 -3.98 7.78
C ALA A 123 -2.62 -5.17 8.64
N ALA A 124 -3.00 -6.40 8.28
CA ALA A 124 -2.69 -7.62 9.03
C ALA A 124 -1.18 -7.88 9.18
N TRP A 125 -0.40 -7.57 8.14
CA TRP A 125 1.06 -7.79 8.12
C TRP A 125 1.88 -6.56 8.53
N SER A 126 1.23 -5.57 9.14
CA SER A 126 1.89 -4.36 9.66
C SER A 126 2.79 -4.61 10.87
N GLY A 127 2.63 -5.74 11.56
CA GLY A 127 3.36 -6.11 12.77
C GLY A 127 2.82 -7.41 13.37
N GLY A 128 3.04 -7.59 14.68
CA GLY A 128 2.59 -8.77 15.43
C GLY A 128 3.30 -10.06 14.99
N SER A 129 2.59 -11.18 15.08
CA SER A 129 3.06 -12.50 14.65
C SER A 129 2.32 -12.98 13.41
N LEU A 130 3.03 -13.66 12.50
CA LEU A 130 2.50 -14.43 11.37
C LEU A 130 2.11 -15.86 11.76
N SER A 131 2.60 -16.35 12.90
CA SER A 131 2.23 -17.66 13.43
C SER A 131 0.95 -17.57 14.27
N ALA A 132 0.30 -18.72 14.47
CA ALA A 132 -0.85 -18.84 15.35
C ALA A 132 -0.51 -18.43 16.81
N PRO A 133 -1.49 -17.99 17.62
CA PRO A 133 -1.24 -17.48 18.97
C PRO A 133 -0.52 -18.43 19.94
N ASP A 134 -0.64 -19.74 19.70
CA ASP A 134 -0.03 -20.82 20.48
C ASP A 134 1.38 -21.23 19.98
N LEU A 135 1.83 -20.65 18.87
CA LEU A 135 3.13 -20.93 18.26
C LEU A 135 4.15 -19.81 18.55
N PRO A 136 5.47 -20.08 18.42
CA PRO A 136 6.50 -19.06 18.59
C PRO A 136 6.26 -17.83 17.72
N VAL A 137 6.51 -16.64 18.25
CA VAL A 137 6.32 -15.38 17.53
C VAL A 137 7.22 -15.32 16.29
N VAL A 138 6.59 -15.12 15.13
CA VAL A 138 7.26 -14.90 13.85
C VAL A 138 6.90 -13.51 13.35
N PRO A 139 7.77 -12.49 13.50
CA PRO A 139 7.45 -11.15 13.03
C PRO A 139 7.35 -11.12 11.50
N PRO A 140 6.42 -10.33 10.92
CA PRO A 140 6.35 -10.17 9.48
C PRO A 140 7.62 -9.47 8.96
N PRO A 141 8.18 -9.92 7.82
CA PRO A 141 9.20 -9.17 7.10
C PRO A 141 8.75 -7.73 6.86
N ALA A 142 9.68 -6.77 6.98
CA ALA A 142 9.37 -5.35 6.98
C ALA A 142 8.65 -4.86 5.70
N GLN A 143 8.77 -5.60 4.61
CA GLN A 143 8.21 -5.30 3.29
C GLN A 143 6.75 -5.75 3.12
N LEU A 144 6.22 -6.64 3.98
CA LEU A 144 4.94 -7.31 3.68
C LEU A 144 3.76 -6.35 3.57
N THR A 145 3.66 -5.34 4.43
CA THR A 145 2.62 -4.29 4.29
C THR A 145 2.73 -3.57 2.94
N ALA A 146 3.93 -3.19 2.53
CA ALA A 146 4.16 -2.50 1.26
C ALA A 146 3.81 -3.39 0.07
N GLN A 147 4.18 -4.67 0.12
CA GLN A 147 3.86 -5.63 -0.95
C GLN A 147 2.37 -5.90 -1.05
N ALA A 148 1.66 -6.03 0.08
CA ALA A 148 0.20 -6.16 0.10
C ALA A 148 -0.50 -4.89 -0.39
N ALA A 149 -0.05 -3.71 0.04
CA ALA A 149 -0.54 -2.41 -0.45
C ALA A 149 -0.38 -2.27 -1.97
N ARG A 150 0.80 -2.62 -2.49
CA ARG A 150 1.09 -2.66 -3.92
C ARG A 150 0.18 -3.65 -4.65
N ALA A 151 0.03 -4.86 -4.13
CA ALA A 151 -0.84 -5.89 -4.73
C ALA A 151 -2.30 -5.42 -4.79
N ALA A 152 -2.81 -4.77 -3.74
CA ALA A 152 -4.15 -4.20 -3.69
C ALA A 152 -4.37 -3.18 -4.82
N LEU A 153 -3.47 -2.20 -4.96
CA LEU A 153 -3.65 -1.13 -5.93
C LEU A 153 -3.41 -1.58 -7.37
N LEU A 154 -2.34 -2.35 -7.63
CA LEU A 154 -2.08 -2.84 -8.99
C LEU A 154 -3.20 -3.78 -9.45
N THR A 155 -3.73 -4.65 -8.57
CA THR A 155 -4.89 -5.49 -8.88
C THR A 155 -6.16 -4.65 -9.11
N GLY A 156 -6.40 -3.63 -8.28
CA GLY A 156 -7.55 -2.74 -8.42
C GLY A 156 -7.52 -1.97 -9.75
N ILE A 157 -6.37 -1.40 -10.09
CA ILE A 157 -6.14 -0.69 -11.36
C ILE A 157 -6.26 -1.65 -12.55
N ALA A 158 -5.75 -2.88 -12.44
CA ALA A 158 -5.87 -3.87 -13.51
C ALA A 158 -7.34 -4.23 -13.82
N ARG A 159 -8.23 -4.13 -12.83
CA ARG A 159 -9.66 -4.43 -12.94
C ARG A 159 -10.52 -3.26 -13.45
N VAL A 160 -9.99 -2.04 -13.51
CA VAL A 160 -10.72 -0.93 -14.17
C VAL A 160 -10.65 -1.09 -15.70
N GLY A 161 -11.54 -0.37 -16.40
CA GLY A 161 -11.49 -0.27 -17.85
C GLY A 161 -10.11 0.24 -18.33
N VAL A 162 -9.61 -0.32 -19.44
CA VAL A 162 -8.26 -0.02 -19.97
C VAL A 162 -8.08 1.49 -20.21
N ASP A 163 -9.14 2.16 -20.67
CA ASP A 163 -9.24 3.60 -20.88
C ASP A 163 -9.04 4.42 -19.60
N ARG A 164 -9.32 3.84 -18.43
CA ARG A 164 -9.22 4.50 -17.11
C ARG A 164 -7.94 4.15 -16.34
N ARG A 165 -7.11 3.22 -16.82
CA ARG A 165 -5.91 2.77 -16.09
C ARG A 165 -4.90 3.91 -15.88
N ALA A 166 -4.59 4.65 -16.94
CA ALA A 166 -3.66 5.78 -16.86
C ALA A 166 -4.16 6.87 -15.89
N TYR A 167 -5.47 7.13 -15.89
CA TYR A 167 -6.09 8.04 -14.93
C TYR A 167 -5.88 7.57 -13.48
N TRP A 168 -6.18 6.31 -13.18
CA TRP A 168 -6.08 5.79 -11.81
C TRP A 168 -4.64 5.63 -11.32
N LEU A 169 -3.71 5.27 -12.20
CA LEU A 169 -2.27 5.30 -11.89
C LEU A 169 -1.86 6.69 -11.43
N LYS A 170 -2.17 7.72 -12.24
CA LYS A 170 -1.86 9.11 -11.92
C LYS A 170 -2.55 9.58 -10.65
N ALA A 171 -3.86 9.34 -10.51
CA ALA A 171 -4.64 9.80 -9.37
C ALA A 171 -4.14 9.20 -8.04
N CYS A 172 -3.81 7.90 -8.02
CA CYS A 172 -3.27 7.25 -6.84
C CYS A 172 -1.87 7.77 -6.47
N VAL A 173 -0.99 8.01 -7.46
CA VAL A 173 0.34 8.57 -7.21
C VAL A 173 0.25 10.01 -6.72
N ASP A 174 -0.59 10.84 -7.34
CA ASP A 174 -0.80 12.23 -6.91
C ASP A 174 -1.33 12.28 -5.46
N ALA A 175 -2.23 11.36 -5.09
CA ALA A 175 -2.71 11.20 -3.73
C ALA A 175 -1.57 10.88 -2.76
N CYS A 176 -0.68 9.96 -3.12
CA CYS A 176 0.50 9.63 -2.31
C CYS A 176 1.42 10.85 -2.14
N ILE A 177 1.74 11.58 -3.21
CA ILE A 177 2.60 12.77 -3.14
C ILE A 177 2.00 13.83 -2.21
N ARG A 178 0.70 14.11 -2.34
CA ARG A 178 -0.02 15.03 -1.44
C ARG A 178 0.01 14.54 0.00
N PHE A 179 -0.27 13.26 0.20
CA PHE A 179 -0.34 12.65 1.53
C PHE A 179 1.01 12.62 2.22
N ALA A 180 2.08 12.30 1.50
CA ALA A 180 3.45 12.35 2.02
C ALA A 180 3.85 13.76 2.49
N GLY A 181 3.37 14.80 1.79
CA GLY A 181 3.59 16.21 2.13
C GLY A 181 2.72 16.75 3.28
N GLY A 182 1.86 15.94 3.89
CA GLY A 182 0.99 16.35 4.99
C GLY A 182 -0.49 16.56 4.63
N GLY A 183 -0.86 16.44 3.34
CA GLY A 183 -2.24 16.60 2.85
C GLY A 183 -3.14 15.38 3.09
N GLU A 184 -4.21 15.26 2.29
CA GLU A 184 -5.12 14.11 2.29
C GLU A 184 -4.67 13.00 1.33
N ALA A 185 -5.05 11.75 1.63
CA ALA A 185 -4.73 10.56 0.83
C ALA A 185 -5.78 10.23 -0.25
N ARG A 186 -6.79 11.08 -0.42
CA ARG A 186 -7.87 10.86 -1.39
C ARG A 186 -7.36 11.15 -2.82
N PRO A 187 -7.59 10.26 -3.81
CA PRO A 187 -7.26 10.49 -5.22
C PRO A 187 -7.97 11.69 -5.83
#